data_AF-A0A940NGY1-F1
#
_entry.id   AF-A0A940NGY1-F1
#
_cell.length_a   1.000
_cell.length_b   1.000
_cell.length_c   1.000
_cell.angle_alpha   90.00
_cell.angle_beta   90.00
_cell.angle_gamma   90.00
#
_symmetry.space_group_name_H-M   'P 1'
#
loop_
_entity.id
_entity.type
_entity.pdbx_description
1 polymer ?
#
loop_
_entity_poly.entity_id
_entity_poly.type
_entity_poly.pdbx_seq_one_letter_code
_entity_poly.pdbx_strand_id
1 'polypeptide(L)'
;MTDIIESVDQPLVRSDMNLVWLDMEMTGLDPDNDRIIEIAVVVTNSTLDKVVEGPVLAIHQSDETLDKMDDWNKNTHGRSGLIDRVRASTVTEAEATGQIRAFLGQHVPPGKSPMCGNSICQDRRFMARWMPELETFFHYRNLDVSTLKELCRRWQPTIYKGFQKRAMHTALADIHESIDELRYYREHFLIPAASASSASSASSASSASSATADAASSDTSAK
;
A
#
# COMPACT_ATOMS: atom_id res chain seq x y z
N MET A 1 8.99 -32.44 -25.70
CA MET A 1 8.83 -32.28 -24.24
C MET A 1 8.43 -30.83 -24.08
N THR A 2 7.11 -30.61 -24.09
CA THR A 2 6.48 -29.34 -24.46
C THR A 2 6.70 -28.32 -23.35
N ASP A 3 7.37 -27.23 -23.70
CA ASP A 3 7.46 -26.02 -22.90
C ASP A 3 6.05 -25.51 -22.60
N ILE A 4 5.65 -25.61 -21.33
CA ILE A 4 4.47 -24.93 -20.82
C ILE A 4 4.88 -23.47 -20.64
N ILE A 5 4.53 -22.66 -21.62
CA ILE A 5 4.38 -21.22 -21.44
C ILE A 5 3.19 -21.07 -20.49
N GLU A 6 3.44 -20.97 -19.17
CA GLU A 6 2.42 -20.53 -18.22
C GLU A 6 2.01 -19.10 -18.62
N SER A 7 0.83 -19.00 -19.21
CA SER A 7 0.31 -17.77 -19.79
C SER A 7 0.13 -16.69 -18.73
N VAL A 8 0.53 -15.47 -19.07
CA VAL A 8 0.38 -14.22 -18.31
C VAL A 8 -1.09 -13.81 -18.08
N ASP A 9 -2.06 -14.64 -18.49
CA ASP A 9 -3.49 -14.32 -18.59
C ASP A 9 -4.37 -15.15 -17.64
N GLN A 10 -3.79 -15.78 -16.62
CA GLN A 10 -4.60 -16.51 -15.63
C GLN A 10 -5.33 -15.53 -14.70
N PRO A 11 -6.67 -15.64 -14.54
CA PRO A 11 -7.45 -14.75 -13.69
C PRO A 11 -7.00 -14.86 -12.21
N LEU A 12 -7.33 -13.85 -11.41
CA LEU A 12 -7.06 -13.88 -9.97
C LEU A 12 -7.87 -15.00 -9.31
N VAL A 13 -7.17 -16.04 -8.84
CA VAL A 13 -7.78 -17.17 -8.13
C VAL A 13 -8.19 -16.73 -6.72
N ARG A 14 -9.38 -17.14 -6.27
CA ARG A 14 -9.87 -16.92 -4.91
C ARG A 14 -8.92 -17.54 -3.88
N SER A 15 -8.40 -16.74 -2.96
CA SER A 15 -7.41 -17.18 -1.96
C SER A 15 -7.54 -16.40 -0.66
N ASP A 16 -7.15 -17.01 0.46
CA ASP A 16 -7.02 -16.34 1.76
C ASP A 16 -5.78 -15.43 1.86
N MET A 17 -4.84 -15.55 0.91
CA MET A 17 -3.65 -14.72 0.79
C MET A 17 -3.85 -13.48 -0.09
N ASN A 18 -5.02 -13.33 -0.72
CA ASN A 18 -5.35 -12.14 -1.50
C ASN A 18 -5.55 -10.92 -0.58
N LEU A 19 -5.18 -9.75 -1.09
CA LEU A 19 -5.21 -8.47 -0.38
C LEU A 19 -6.35 -7.60 -0.89
N VAL A 20 -7.18 -7.09 0.02
CA VAL A 20 -8.26 -6.16 -0.30
C VAL A 20 -7.79 -4.75 0.01
N TRP A 21 -7.71 -3.96 -1.04
CA TRP A 21 -7.32 -2.56 -1.04
C TRP A 21 -8.55 -1.70 -1.16
N LEU A 22 -8.58 -0.58 -0.43
CA LEU A 22 -9.64 0.38 -0.53
C LEU A 22 -9.15 1.79 -0.22
N ASP A 23 -9.95 2.74 -0.66
CA ASP A 23 -9.82 4.16 -0.34
C ASP A 23 -11.24 4.73 -0.22
N MET A 24 -11.42 5.64 0.72
CA MET A 24 -12.68 6.32 0.96
C MET A 24 -12.51 7.82 0.90
N GLU A 25 -13.51 8.47 0.34
CA GLU A 25 -13.66 9.92 0.48
C GLU A 25 -14.75 10.19 1.51
N MET A 26 -14.51 11.20 2.35
CA MET A 26 -15.38 11.60 3.45
C MET A 26 -15.68 13.09 3.39
N THR A 27 -16.74 13.50 4.09
CA THR A 27 -17.06 14.93 4.29
C THR A 27 -16.05 15.65 5.18
N GLY A 28 -15.24 14.91 5.92
CA GLY A 28 -14.23 15.41 6.85
C GLY A 28 -13.48 14.27 7.56
N LEU A 29 -12.87 14.57 8.70
CA LEU A 29 -11.96 13.65 9.40
C LEU A 29 -12.53 13.06 10.70
N ASP A 30 -13.71 13.49 11.13
CA ASP A 30 -14.34 13.08 12.39
C ASP A 30 -15.46 12.04 12.14
N PRO A 31 -15.23 10.75 12.38
CA PRO A 31 -16.23 9.71 12.12
C PRO A 31 -17.54 9.88 12.91
N ASP A 32 -17.55 10.65 14.00
CA ASP A 32 -18.76 10.88 14.79
C ASP A 32 -19.71 11.88 14.11
N ASN A 33 -19.19 12.78 13.27
CA ASN A 33 -19.95 13.87 12.65
C ASN A 33 -19.92 13.86 11.11
N ASP A 34 -18.88 13.29 10.52
CA ASP A 34 -18.66 13.21 9.08
C ASP A 34 -19.18 11.89 8.49
N ARG A 35 -19.41 11.89 7.17
CA ARG A 35 -19.98 10.76 6.43
C ARG A 35 -19.08 10.31 5.29
N ILE A 36 -19.20 9.02 4.94
CA ILE A 36 -18.58 8.44 3.75
C ILE A 36 -19.37 8.90 2.53
N ILE A 37 -18.66 9.37 1.50
CA ILE A 37 -19.23 9.90 0.25
C ILE A 37 -18.70 9.19 -1.00
N GLU A 38 -17.55 8.52 -0.93
CA GLU A 38 -17.09 7.59 -1.95
C GLU A 38 -16.38 6.40 -1.32
N ILE A 39 -16.49 5.24 -1.95
CA ILE A 39 -15.66 4.07 -1.64
C ILE A 39 -15.27 3.37 -2.94
N ALA A 40 -13.98 3.06 -3.08
CA ALA A 40 -13.45 2.20 -4.11
C ALA A 40 -12.79 0.98 -3.49
N VAL A 41 -12.82 -0.16 -4.19
CA VAL A 41 -12.12 -1.38 -3.75
C VAL A 41 -11.38 -2.05 -4.90
N VAL A 42 -10.24 -2.66 -4.58
CA VAL A 42 -9.41 -3.43 -5.51
C VAL A 42 -8.92 -4.68 -4.79
N VAL A 43 -8.79 -5.80 -5.50
CA VAL A 43 -8.19 -7.02 -4.94
C VAL A 43 -6.90 -7.34 -5.68
N THR A 44 -5.83 -7.62 -4.92
CA THR A 44 -4.58 -8.15 -5.47
C THR A 44 -4.31 -9.56 -4.97
N ASN A 45 -3.45 -10.30 -5.67
CA ASN A 45 -2.78 -11.44 -5.05
C ASN A 45 -1.73 -10.96 -4.03
N SER A 46 -1.12 -11.90 -3.30
CA SER A 46 -0.14 -11.61 -2.25
C SER A 46 1.15 -10.96 -2.75
N THR A 47 1.48 -11.15 -4.03
CA THR A 47 2.68 -10.63 -4.68
C THR A 47 2.47 -9.31 -5.42
N LEU A 48 1.23 -8.80 -5.41
CA LEU A 48 0.82 -7.53 -6.01
C LEU A 48 0.94 -7.48 -7.54
N ASP A 49 1.17 -8.57 -8.25
CA ASP A 49 1.30 -8.58 -9.72
C ASP A 49 -0.06 -8.68 -10.42
N LYS A 50 -1.06 -9.30 -9.77
CA LYS A 50 -2.43 -9.35 -10.29
C LYS A 50 -3.30 -8.36 -9.56
N VAL A 51 -4.12 -7.62 -10.31
CA VAL A 51 -5.01 -6.59 -9.80
C VAL A 51 -6.38 -6.76 -10.46
N VAL A 52 -7.43 -6.79 -9.65
CA VAL A 52 -8.82 -6.81 -10.11
C VAL A 52 -9.54 -5.62 -9.48
N GLU A 53 -10.00 -4.70 -10.31
CA GLU A 53 -10.78 -3.54 -9.88
C GLU A 53 -12.20 -3.97 -9.51
N GLY A 54 -12.70 -3.43 -8.39
CA GLY A 54 -14.06 -3.61 -7.95
C GLY A 54 -14.91 -2.35 -8.16
N PRO A 55 -16.06 -2.27 -7.47
CA PRO A 55 -16.94 -1.10 -7.55
C PRO A 55 -16.25 0.19 -7.08
N VAL A 56 -16.58 1.30 -7.76
CA VAL A 56 -16.32 2.68 -7.32
C VAL A 56 -17.68 3.34 -7.11
N LEU A 57 -18.05 3.54 -5.85
CA LEU A 57 -19.42 3.90 -5.46
C LEU A 57 -19.43 5.27 -4.79
N ALA A 58 -20.13 6.23 -5.39
CA ALA A 58 -20.51 7.44 -4.69
C ALA A 58 -21.71 7.13 -3.77
N ILE A 59 -21.58 7.42 -2.48
CA ILE A 59 -22.62 7.15 -1.48
C ILE A 59 -23.44 8.41 -1.28
N HIS A 60 -24.77 8.29 -1.42
CA HIS A 60 -25.66 9.43 -1.27
C HIS A 60 -25.59 10.05 0.13
N GLN A 61 -25.50 11.37 0.18
CA GLN A 61 -25.66 12.18 1.39
C GLN A 61 -26.55 13.39 1.08
N SER A 62 -27.27 13.89 2.09
CA SER A 62 -28.12 15.07 1.94
C SER A 62 -27.30 16.34 1.73
N ASP A 63 -27.92 17.37 1.12
CA ASP A 63 -27.31 18.69 1.00
C ASP A 63 -26.92 19.27 2.37
N GLU A 64 -27.72 19.03 3.41
CA GLU A 64 -27.39 19.47 4.78
C GLU A 64 -26.05 18.88 5.28
N THR A 65 -25.77 17.63 4.96
CA THR A 65 -24.50 16.98 5.29
C THR A 65 -23.36 17.55 4.47
N LEU A 66 -23.56 17.73 3.15
CA LEU A 66 -22.55 18.27 2.26
C LEU A 66 -22.21 19.74 2.59
N ASP A 67 -23.20 20.52 3.03
CA ASP A 67 -23.03 21.92 3.38
C ASP A 67 -22.24 22.11 4.69
N LYS A 68 -22.13 21.08 5.54
CA LYS A 68 -21.32 21.08 6.77
C LYS A 68 -19.83 20.87 6.52
N MET A 69 -19.43 20.43 5.32
CA MET A 69 -18.02 20.29 4.95
C MET A 69 -17.28 21.62 5.10
N ASP A 70 -16.01 21.54 5.52
CA ASP A 70 -15.13 22.70 5.52
C ASP A 70 -14.78 23.15 4.09
N ASP A 71 -14.10 24.31 3.99
CA ASP A 71 -13.73 24.88 2.69
C ASP A 71 -12.76 23.99 1.92
N TRP A 72 -11.91 23.22 2.60
CA TRP A 72 -10.95 22.35 1.92
C TRP A 72 -11.67 21.18 1.25
N ASN A 73 -12.54 20.49 1.97
CA ASN A 73 -13.33 19.37 1.45
C ASN A 73 -14.28 19.83 0.34
N LYS A 74 -14.96 20.97 0.50
CA LYS A 74 -15.80 21.54 -0.57
C LYS A 74 -15.03 21.82 -1.85
N ASN A 75 -13.83 22.40 -1.74
CA ASN A 75 -13.00 22.73 -2.89
C ASN A 75 -12.42 21.47 -3.57
N THR A 76 -11.93 20.52 -2.78
CA THR A 76 -11.35 19.27 -3.30
C THR A 76 -12.42 18.42 -3.99
N HIS A 77 -13.51 18.12 -3.29
CA HIS A 77 -14.60 17.28 -3.80
C HIS A 77 -15.42 17.98 -4.89
N GLY A 78 -15.50 19.30 -4.85
CA GLY A 78 -16.11 20.09 -5.93
C GLY A 78 -15.30 20.02 -7.22
N ARG A 79 -13.97 20.11 -7.14
CA ARG A 79 -13.08 20.05 -8.31
C ARG A 79 -13.04 18.67 -8.96
N SER A 80 -13.11 17.60 -8.17
CA SER A 80 -13.20 16.23 -8.69
C SER A 80 -14.58 15.90 -9.27
N GLY A 81 -15.60 16.73 -9.02
CA GLY A 81 -16.98 16.45 -9.37
C GLY A 81 -17.68 15.44 -8.44
N LEU A 82 -17.03 15.07 -7.33
CA LEU A 82 -17.57 14.09 -6.39
C LEU A 82 -18.85 14.61 -5.70
N ILE A 83 -18.93 15.90 -5.35
CA ILE A 83 -20.14 16.47 -4.73
C ILE A 83 -21.38 16.24 -5.62
N ASP A 84 -21.25 16.49 -6.92
CA ASP A 84 -22.36 16.31 -7.85
C ASP A 84 -22.72 14.83 -8.04
N ARG A 85 -21.72 13.94 -8.05
CA ARG A 85 -21.95 12.48 -8.05
C ARG A 85 -22.67 12.01 -6.78
N VAL A 86 -22.34 12.57 -5.62
CA VAL A 86 -22.99 12.23 -4.34
C VAL A 86 -24.45 12.68 -4.34
N ARG A 87 -24.73 13.91 -4.81
CA ARG A 87 -26.10 14.43 -4.94
C ARG A 87 -26.95 13.59 -5.91
N ALA A 88 -26.36 13.18 -7.02
CA ALA A 88 -27.03 12.36 -8.03
C ALA A 88 -27.15 10.87 -7.64
N SER A 89 -26.34 10.40 -6.69
CA SER A 89 -26.34 9.02 -6.25
C SER A 89 -27.63 8.68 -5.51
N THR A 90 -28.11 7.46 -5.71
CA THR A 90 -29.17 6.85 -4.89
C THR A 90 -28.62 5.71 -4.03
N VAL A 91 -27.31 5.47 -4.05
CA VAL A 91 -26.68 4.34 -3.36
C VAL A 91 -26.52 4.68 -1.89
N THR A 92 -27.13 3.86 -1.04
CA THR A 92 -26.98 3.91 0.42
C THR A 92 -25.74 3.14 0.89
N GLU A 93 -25.29 3.40 2.12
CA GLU A 93 -24.19 2.67 2.77
C GLU A 93 -24.47 1.14 2.82
N ALA A 94 -25.74 0.74 3.03
CA ALA A 94 -26.14 -0.66 3.05
C ALA A 94 -26.08 -1.31 1.65
N GLU A 95 -26.52 -0.60 0.60
CA GLU A 95 -26.42 -1.09 -0.78
C GLU A 95 -24.97 -1.17 -1.24
N ALA A 96 -24.15 -0.17 -0.91
CA ALA A 96 -22.72 -0.20 -1.17
C ALA A 96 -22.04 -1.39 -0.47
N THR A 97 -22.38 -1.64 0.80
CA THR A 97 -21.92 -2.81 1.55
C THR A 97 -22.26 -4.11 0.84
N GLY A 98 -23.51 -4.28 0.38
CA GLY A 98 -23.94 -5.48 -0.33
C GLY A 98 -23.17 -5.71 -1.63
N GLN A 99 -23.02 -4.66 -2.44
CA GLN A 99 -22.28 -4.72 -3.72
C GLN A 99 -20.81 -5.07 -3.51
N ILE A 100 -20.15 -4.41 -2.55
CA ILE A 100 -18.74 -4.64 -2.25
C ILE A 100 -18.55 -6.06 -1.71
N ARG A 101 -19.36 -6.53 -0.76
CA ARG A 101 -19.24 -7.90 -0.21
C ARG A 101 -19.46 -8.97 -1.29
N ALA A 102 -20.39 -8.74 -2.23
CA ALA A 102 -20.63 -9.65 -3.35
C ALA A 102 -19.41 -9.72 -4.28
N PHE A 103 -18.74 -8.60 -4.55
CA PHE A 103 -17.49 -8.56 -5.30
C PHE A 103 -16.35 -9.28 -4.53
N LEU A 104 -16.09 -8.87 -3.28
CA LEU A 104 -14.99 -9.42 -2.48
C LEU A 104 -15.12 -10.93 -2.26
N GLY A 105 -16.34 -11.43 -2.07
CA GLY A 105 -16.61 -12.87 -1.86
C GLY A 105 -16.13 -13.77 -3.01
N GLN A 106 -16.00 -13.22 -4.23
CA GLN A 106 -15.49 -13.94 -5.40
C GLN A 106 -13.97 -14.14 -5.32
N HIS A 107 -13.25 -13.28 -4.61
CA HIS A 107 -11.78 -13.24 -4.62
C HIS A 107 -11.13 -13.57 -3.27
N VAL A 108 -11.84 -13.39 -2.15
CA VAL A 108 -11.30 -13.58 -0.80
C VAL A 108 -12.36 -14.22 0.11
N PRO A 109 -12.01 -15.21 0.95
CA PRO A 109 -12.89 -15.62 2.04
C PRO A 109 -13.04 -14.52 3.11
N PRO A 110 -14.23 -14.36 3.73
CA PRO A 110 -14.43 -13.40 4.82
C PRO A 110 -13.45 -13.62 5.99
N GLY A 111 -13.02 -12.54 6.62
CA GLY A 111 -12.15 -12.52 7.80
C GLY A 111 -10.69 -12.86 7.51
N LYS A 112 -10.27 -12.97 6.24
CA LYS A 112 -8.90 -13.35 5.85
C LYS A 112 -8.01 -12.16 5.51
N SER A 113 -8.45 -11.32 4.59
CA SER A 113 -7.63 -10.20 4.15
C SER A 113 -7.60 -9.06 5.18
N PRO A 114 -6.43 -8.48 5.51
CA PRO A 114 -6.37 -7.21 6.22
C PRO A 114 -6.94 -6.09 5.34
N MET A 115 -7.30 -4.96 5.95
CA MET A 115 -7.62 -3.75 5.20
C MET A 115 -6.31 -3.11 4.70
N CYS A 116 -6.17 -2.93 3.39
CA CYS A 116 -4.95 -2.44 2.76
C CYS A 116 -5.14 -1.04 2.17
N GLY A 117 -4.15 -0.16 2.33
CA GLY A 117 -4.14 1.18 1.74
C GLY A 117 -3.13 2.11 2.41
N ASN A 118 -3.13 3.38 2.03
CA ASN A 118 -2.36 4.42 2.73
C ASN A 118 -3.18 5.01 3.88
N SER A 119 -2.60 5.08 5.09
CA SER A 119 -3.28 5.70 6.24
C SER A 119 -4.63 5.05 6.57
N ILE A 120 -4.76 3.77 6.23
CA ILE A 120 -5.99 2.97 6.18
C ILE A 120 -6.75 2.88 7.52
N CYS A 121 -6.08 3.27 8.62
CA CYS A 121 -6.72 3.41 9.92
C CYS A 121 -7.88 4.42 9.87
N GLN A 122 -7.74 5.50 9.09
CA GLN A 122 -8.78 6.52 8.95
C GLN A 122 -10.04 5.92 8.30
N ASP A 123 -9.88 5.23 7.17
CA ASP A 123 -10.98 4.57 6.48
C ASP A 123 -11.64 3.52 7.37
N ARG A 124 -10.83 2.75 8.11
CA ARG A 124 -11.34 1.75 9.05
C ARG A 124 -12.20 2.37 10.15
N ARG A 125 -11.86 3.56 10.66
CA ARG A 125 -12.67 4.27 11.68
C ARG A 125 -14.04 4.63 11.13
N PHE A 126 -14.10 5.14 9.90
CA PHE A 126 -15.37 5.44 9.22
C PHE A 126 -16.15 4.17 8.91
N MET A 127 -15.51 3.13 8.39
CA MET A 127 -16.15 1.86 8.08
C MET A 127 -16.74 1.20 9.34
N ALA A 128 -16.00 1.15 10.45
CA ALA A 128 -16.49 0.59 11.70
C ALA A 128 -17.73 1.31 12.24
N ARG A 129 -17.88 2.60 11.95
CA ARG A 129 -19.00 3.43 12.39
C ARG A 129 -20.21 3.34 11.46
N TRP A 130 -19.98 3.53 10.16
CA TRP A 130 -21.04 3.74 9.17
C TRP A 130 -21.32 2.51 8.29
N MET A 131 -20.37 1.60 8.17
CA MET A 131 -20.50 0.35 7.39
C MET A 131 -20.01 -0.88 8.17
N PRO A 132 -20.50 -1.12 9.42
CA PRO A 132 -19.94 -2.16 10.29
C PRO A 132 -20.04 -3.58 9.70
N GLU A 133 -21.09 -3.87 8.93
CA GLU A 133 -21.21 -5.16 8.24
C GLU A 133 -20.11 -5.37 7.19
N LEU A 134 -19.67 -4.31 6.51
CA LEU A 134 -18.54 -4.37 5.60
C LEU A 134 -17.23 -4.55 6.37
N GLU A 135 -17.06 -3.86 7.50
CA GLU A 135 -15.87 -3.96 8.35
C GLU A 135 -15.61 -5.41 8.80
N THR A 136 -16.67 -6.12 9.20
CA THR A 136 -16.57 -7.53 9.62
C THR A 136 -16.13 -8.51 8.51
N PHE A 137 -16.15 -8.09 7.24
CA PHE A 137 -15.57 -8.88 6.15
C PHE A 137 -14.05 -8.95 6.24
N PHE A 138 -13.40 -7.92 6.79
CA PHE A 138 -11.95 -7.84 6.88
C PHE A 138 -11.42 -8.57 8.12
N HIS A 139 -10.15 -8.98 8.06
CA HIS A 139 -9.40 -9.34 9.26
C HIS A 139 -9.15 -8.09 10.12
N TYR A 140 -8.94 -8.26 11.44
CA TYR A 140 -8.73 -7.14 12.38
C TYR A 140 -7.44 -6.33 12.13
N ARG A 141 -6.53 -6.85 11.28
CA ARG A 141 -5.25 -6.21 10.96
C ARG A 141 -5.40 -5.22 9.81
N ASN A 142 -4.51 -4.25 9.80
CA ASN A 142 -4.29 -3.35 8.68
C ASN A 142 -2.95 -3.68 8.00
N LEU A 143 -2.91 -3.53 6.69
CA LEU A 143 -1.68 -3.38 5.93
C LEU A 143 -1.61 -1.91 5.51
N ASP A 144 -0.93 -1.10 6.33
CA ASP A 144 -0.84 0.33 6.13
C ASP A 144 0.48 0.72 5.44
N VAL A 145 0.39 1.11 4.17
CA VAL A 145 1.55 1.52 3.36
C VAL A 145 2.22 2.77 3.93
N SER A 146 1.45 3.65 4.59
CA SER A 146 2.00 4.85 5.23
C SER A 146 2.94 4.51 6.39
N THR A 147 2.80 3.34 7.02
CA THR A 147 3.79 2.84 7.98
C THR A 147 5.15 2.66 7.32
N LEU A 148 5.21 2.00 6.16
CA LEU A 148 6.46 1.80 5.42
C LEU A 148 7.03 3.12 4.92
N LYS A 149 6.18 4.03 4.45
CA LYS A 149 6.57 5.38 4.04
C LYS A 149 7.29 6.13 5.17
N GLU A 150 6.73 6.12 6.38
CA GLU A 150 7.33 6.79 7.53
C GLU A 150 8.64 6.14 7.99
N LEU A 151 8.76 4.80 7.91
CA LEU A 151 10.00 4.09 8.18
C LEU A 151 11.07 4.39 7.13
N CYS A 152 10.71 4.32 5.84
CA CYS A 152 11.60 4.59 4.72
C CYS A 152 12.13 6.03 4.77
N ARG A 153 11.27 7.02 5.06
CA ARG A 153 11.65 8.43 5.23
C ARG A 153 12.73 8.64 6.29
N ARG A 154 12.71 7.85 7.37
CA ARG A 154 13.66 7.97 8.49
C ARG A 154 14.93 7.15 8.29
N TRP A 155 14.79 5.93 7.77
CA TRP A 155 15.88 4.95 7.75
C TRP A 155 16.59 4.87 6.41
N GLN A 156 15.90 5.21 5.31
CA GLN A 156 16.44 5.18 3.96
C GLN A 156 15.98 6.41 3.12
N PRO A 157 16.40 7.64 3.48
CA PRO A 157 15.90 8.87 2.83
C PRO A 157 16.14 8.93 1.31
N THR A 158 17.18 8.26 0.80
CA THR A 158 17.47 8.18 -0.63
C THR A 158 16.41 7.36 -1.36
N ILE A 159 15.98 6.23 -0.79
CA ILE A 159 14.90 5.39 -1.34
C ILE A 159 13.58 6.13 -1.23
N TYR A 160 13.30 6.77 -0.09
CA TYR A 160 12.08 7.56 0.08
C TYR A 160 11.87 8.61 -1.03
N LYS A 161 12.94 9.27 -1.49
CA LYS A 161 12.88 10.27 -2.57
C LYS A 161 12.65 9.68 -3.96
N GLY A 162 12.84 8.37 -4.15
CA GLY A 162 12.73 7.70 -5.43
C GLY A 162 11.29 7.39 -5.85
N PHE A 163 10.32 7.46 -4.93
CA PHE A 163 8.90 7.32 -5.24
C PHE A 163 8.20 8.67 -5.29
N GLN A 164 7.48 8.96 -6.37
CA GLN A 164 6.69 10.19 -6.55
C GLN A 164 5.25 9.84 -6.89
N LYS A 165 4.31 10.38 -6.11
CA LYS A 165 2.87 10.23 -6.35
C LYS A 165 2.42 11.09 -7.53
N ARG A 166 1.43 10.60 -8.30
CA ARG A 166 0.82 11.36 -9.41
C ARG A 166 -0.29 12.28 -8.90
N ALA A 167 -0.88 11.98 -7.74
CA ALA A 167 -1.86 12.80 -7.02
C ALA A 167 -3.10 13.15 -7.86
N MET A 168 -3.78 12.12 -8.37
CA MET A 168 -4.99 12.29 -9.19
C MET A 168 -6.28 12.50 -8.37
N HIS A 169 -6.25 12.30 -7.05
CA HIS A 169 -7.35 12.61 -6.11
C HIS A 169 -8.70 11.98 -6.51
N THR A 170 -8.68 10.67 -6.76
CA THR A 170 -9.88 9.86 -6.95
C THR A 170 -9.62 8.53 -6.28
N ALA A 171 -10.62 7.99 -5.56
CA ALA A 171 -10.43 6.81 -4.72
C ALA A 171 -9.75 5.64 -5.45
N LEU A 172 -10.15 5.32 -6.69
CA LEU A 172 -9.53 4.23 -7.46
C LEU A 172 -8.06 4.52 -7.83
N ALA A 173 -7.75 5.75 -8.24
CA ALA A 173 -6.37 6.13 -8.57
C ALA A 173 -5.47 6.11 -7.33
N ASP A 174 -5.99 6.55 -6.17
CA ASP A 174 -5.27 6.56 -4.90
C ASP A 174 -5.00 5.14 -4.38
N ILE A 175 -5.90 4.18 -4.63
CA ILE A 175 -5.65 2.74 -4.41
C ILE A 175 -4.50 2.24 -5.28
N HIS A 176 -4.53 2.51 -6.59
CA HIS A 176 -3.46 2.07 -7.50
C HIS A 176 -2.11 2.69 -7.13
N GLU A 177 -2.09 3.96 -6.73
CA GLU A 177 -0.88 4.59 -6.19
C GLU A 177 -0.41 3.92 -4.89
N SER A 178 -1.31 3.51 -4.01
CA SER A 178 -0.97 2.77 -2.78
C SER A 178 -0.34 1.40 -3.10
N ILE A 179 -0.87 0.70 -4.10
CA ILE A 179 -0.33 -0.58 -4.58
C ILE A 179 1.06 -0.38 -5.19
N ASP A 180 1.21 0.62 -6.06
CA ASP A 180 2.49 0.97 -6.69
C ASP A 180 3.54 1.40 -5.64
N GLU A 181 3.12 2.15 -4.61
CA GLU A 181 3.98 2.54 -3.48
C GLU A 181 4.45 1.31 -2.68
N LEU A 182 3.56 0.35 -2.42
CA LEU A 182 3.95 -0.90 -1.73
C LEU A 182 4.87 -1.77 -2.60
N ARG A 183 4.62 -1.86 -3.92
CA ARG A 183 5.52 -2.55 -4.87
C ARG A 183 6.92 -1.93 -4.81
N TYR A 184 7.00 -0.59 -4.84
CA TYR A 184 8.26 0.14 -4.72
C TYR A 184 9.00 -0.17 -3.41
N TYR A 185 8.32 -0.11 -2.27
CA TYR A 185 8.95 -0.44 -0.98
C TYR A 185 9.34 -1.92 -0.89
N ARG A 186 8.56 -2.83 -1.47
CA ARG A 186 8.91 -4.25 -1.53
C ARG A 186 10.23 -4.46 -2.27
N GLU A 187 10.40 -3.83 -3.44
CA GLU A 187 11.58 -3.98 -4.29
C GLU A 187 12.83 -3.29 -3.73
N HIS A 188 12.68 -2.08 -3.20
CA HIS A 188 13.85 -1.25 -2.85
C HIS A 188 14.13 -1.19 -1.35
N PHE A 189 13.12 -1.32 -0.49
CA PHE A 189 13.25 -1.07 0.95
C PHE A 189 13.20 -2.35 1.82
N LEU A 190 12.30 -3.29 1.51
CA LEU A 190 12.05 -4.47 2.34
C LEU A 190 12.90 -5.68 1.94
N ILE A 191 13.04 -5.92 0.63
CA ILE A 191 13.86 -7.00 0.10
C ILE A 191 15.18 -6.36 -0.31
N PRO A 192 16.30 -6.60 0.40
CA PRO A 192 17.58 -6.11 -0.06
C PRO A 192 17.83 -6.65 -1.46
N ALA A 193 18.14 -5.79 -2.43
CA ALA A 193 18.78 -6.23 -3.65
C ALA A 193 19.96 -7.10 -3.22
N ALA A 194 19.99 -8.37 -3.66
CA ALA A 194 21.11 -9.26 -3.35
C ALA A 194 22.39 -8.48 -3.64
N SER A 195 23.18 -8.25 -2.58
CA SER A 195 24.30 -7.32 -2.61
C SER A 195 25.15 -7.60 -3.84
N ALA A 196 25.26 -6.64 -4.75
CA ALA A 196 26.26 -6.64 -5.79
C ALA A 196 27.65 -6.45 -5.15
N SER A 197 28.15 -7.49 -4.48
CA SER A 197 29.53 -7.65 -4.01
C SER A 197 29.73 -9.13 -3.69
N SER A 198 30.40 -9.92 -4.54
CA SER A 198 31.86 -9.96 -4.51
C SER A 198 32.46 -10.31 -5.89
N ALA A 199 32.89 -9.29 -6.62
CA ALA A 199 33.94 -9.42 -7.63
C ALA A 199 34.98 -8.31 -7.40
N SER A 200 35.78 -8.48 -6.33
CA SER A 200 37.10 -7.86 -6.20
C SER A 200 37.76 -8.36 -4.91
N SER A 201 38.39 -9.53 -4.99
CA SER A 201 39.50 -9.85 -4.10
C SER A 201 40.74 -10.09 -4.97
N ALA A 202 41.46 -9.00 -5.15
CA ALA A 202 42.90 -8.86 -5.34
C ALA A 202 43.70 -10.10 -5.79
N SER A 203 44.23 -10.00 -7.00
CA SER A 203 45.53 -10.56 -7.34
C SER A 203 46.62 -9.94 -6.47
N SER A 204 47.39 -10.75 -5.74
CA SER A 204 48.86 -10.59 -5.58
C SER A 204 49.41 -11.46 -4.44
N ALA A 205 50.17 -12.49 -4.78
CA ALA A 205 51.31 -13.00 -4.00
C ALA A 205 52.06 -14.03 -4.88
N SER A 206 53.38 -14.13 -4.95
CA SER A 206 54.52 -13.23 -4.72
C SER A 206 55.74 -14.05 -5.18
N SER A 207 56.63 -13.48 -5.99
CA SER A 207 57.92 -14.06 -6.36
C SER A 207 59.07 -13.15 -5.89
N ALA A 208 60.25 -13.76 -5.67
CA ALA A 208 61.53 -13.24 -5.13
C ALA A 208 61.68 -13.39 -3.59
N SER A 209 62.50 -14.30 -3.05
CA SER A 209 63.96 -14.60 -3.14
C SER A 209 64.80 -13.90 -2.06
N SER A 210 65.33 -14.71 -1.14
CA SER A 210 66.62 -14.65 -0.42
C SER A 210 67.40 -13.32 -0.33
N ALA A 211 67.79 -12.91 0.89
CA ALA A 211 69.13 -13.16 1.43
C ALA A 211 69.42 -12.40 2.75
N THR A 212 70.05 -13.17 3.66
CA THR A 212 71.09 -12.82 4.65
C THR A 212 70.81 -11.97 5.90
N ALA A 213 71.26 -12.57 7.00
CA ALA A 213 71.33 -12.15 8.38
C ALA A 213 72.15 -10.89 8.64
N ASP A 214 71.81 -10.17 9.72
CA ASP A 214 72.81 -9.82 10.72
C ASP A 214 72.19 -9.58 12.10
N ALA A 215 72.99 -9.82 13.13
CA ALA A 215 72.62 -9.95 14.54
C ALA A 215 72.44 -8.59 15.26
N ALA A 216 71.53 -8.53 16.24
CA ALA A 216 71.62 -7.57 17.34
C ALA A 216 70.93 -8.11 18.61
N SER A 217 71.74 -8.15 19.66
CA SER A 217 71.47 -8.49 21.06
C SER A 217 70.82 -7.33 21.82
N SER A 218 70.05 -7.69 22.87
CA SER A 218 69.73 -6.90 24.10
C SER A 218 69.07 -5.54 23.89
N ASP A 219 67.98 -5.17 24.55
CA ASP A 219 67.88 -5.01 25.99
C ASP A 219 66.46 -4.51 26.35
N THR A 220 66.24 -4.50 27.64
CA THR A 220 65.06 -4.49 28.48
C THR A 220 64.46 -3.09 28.67
N SER A 221 63.22 -3.07 29.18
CA SER A 221 62.52 -1.99 29.92
C SER A 221 61.52 -1.18 29.08
N ALA A 222 60.21 -1.37 29.24
CA ALA A 222 59.39 -1.08 30.42
C ALA A 222 59.32 0.42 30.75
N LYS A 223 58.31 1.08 30.19
CA LYS A 223 57.36 1.91 30.94
C LYS A 223 56.02 1.92 30.23
#